data_AF-A0AAJ3CGB9-F1
#
_entry.id   AF-A0AAJ3CGB9-F1
#
_cell.length_a   1.000
_cell.length_b   1.000
_cell.length_c   1.000
_cell.angle_alpha   90.00
_cell.angle_beta   90.00
_cell.angle_gamma   90.00
#
_symmetry.space_group_name_H-M   'P 1'
#
loop_
_entity.id
_entity.type
_entity.pdbx_description
1 polymer ?
#
loop_
_entity_poly.entity_id
_entity_poly.type
_entity_poly.pdbx_seq_one_letter_code
_entity_poly.pdbx_strand_id
1 'polypeptide(L)' 'MSYDTQEAPASAARQVAHYFGLIANTLEWNHAAWLSLMARLEGTGKATHALTLADVAAAIAVVDAAYTEAQR' A
#
# COMPACT_ATOMS: atom_id res chain seq x y z
N MET A 1 -34.34 -9.95 -15.58
CA MET A 1 -33.29 -10.44 -14.67
C MET A 1 -32.52 -9.22 -14.18
N SER A 2 -32.46 -8.99 -12.87
CA SER A 2 -31.75 -7.87 -12.26
C SER A 2 -30.57 -8.43 -11.47
N TYR A 3 -29.36 -8.28 -12.01
CA TYR A 3 -28.11 -8.61 -11.32
C TYR A 3 -27.36 -7.33 -10.88
N ASP A 4 -27.98 -6.16 -11.01
CA ASP A 4 -27.34 -4.84 -10.91
C ASP A 4 -27.17 -4.27 -9.49
N THR A 5 -27.55 -5.01 -8.45
CA THR A 5 -27.51 -4.51 -7.06
C THR A 5 -26.80 -5.43 -6.07
N GLN A 6 -25.91 -6.31 -6.54
CA GLN A 6 -25.05 -7.02 -5.58
C GLN A 6 -23.92 -6.09 -5.14
N GLU A 7 -24.14 -5.38 -4.03
CA GLU A 7 -23.11 -4.62 -3.34
C GLU A 7 -21.86 -5.49 -3.14
N ALA A 8 -20.68 -4.86 -3.28
CA ALA A 8 -19.43 -5.56 -3.04
C ALA A 8 -19.48 -6.21 -1.64
N PRO A 9 -19.06 -7.47 -1.51
CA PRO A 9 -19.03 -8.13 -0.20
C PRO A 9 -18.32 -7.24 0.81
N ALA A 10 -18.90 -7.06 1.99
CA ALA A 10 -18.35 -6.15 3.01
C ALA A 10 -16.88 -6.43 3.35
N SER A 11 -16.42 -7.69 3.18
CA SER A 11 -15.01 -8.07 3.30
C SER A 11 -14.10 -7.44 2.24
N ALA A 12 -14.54 -7.42 0.97
CA ALA A 12 -13.80 -6.82 -0.13
C ALA A 12 -13.70 -5.29 0.04
N ALA A 13 -14.81 -4.64 0.42
CA ALA A 13 -14.82 -3.21 0.70
C ALA A 13 -13.86 -2.84 1.84
N ARG A 14 -13.82 -3.65 2.92
CA ARG A 14 -12.85 -3.45 4.03
C ARG A 14 -11.41 -3.64 3.59
N GLN A 15 -11.10 -4.64 2.75
CA GLN A 15 -9.73 -4.84 2.24
C GLN A 15 -9.27 -3.65 1.39
N VAL A 16 -10.14 -3.17 0.50
CA VAL A 16 -9.84 -2.00 -0.33
C VAL A 16 -9.57 -0.78 0.55
N ALA A 17 -10.46 -0.50 1.51
CA ALA A 17 -10.28 0.60 2.46
C ALA A 17 -8.97 0.47 3.27
N HIS A 18 -8.61 -0.74 3.69
CA HIS A 18 -7.37 -1.00 4.42
C HIS A 18 -6.13 -0.62 3.59
N TYR A 19 -6.02 -1.09 2.35
CA TYR A 19 -4.87 -0.78 1.49
C TYR A 19 -4.79 0.71 1.15
N PHE A 20 -5.92 1.37 0.87
CA PHE A 20 -5.93 2.82 0.66
C PHE A 20 -5.53 3.59 1.91
N GLY A 21 -5.93 3.14 3.10
CA GLY A 21 -5.47 3.70 4.37
C GLY A 21 -3.95 3.59 4.55
N LEU A 22 -3.36 2.43 4.24
CA LEU A 22 -1.91 2.25 4.28
C LEU A 22 -1.18 3.19 3.31
N ILE A 23 -1.69 3.34 2.09
CA ILE A 23 -1.09 4.25 1.10
C ILE A 23 -1.24 5.71 1.53
N ALA A 24 -2.38 6.10 2.10
CA ALA A 24 -2.57 7.46 2.61
C ALA A 24 -1.59 7.79 3.74
N ASN A 25 -1.28 6.81 4.61
CA ASN A 25 -0.30 6.99 5.69
C ASN A 25 1.10 7.37 5.18
N THR A 26 1.49 6.94 3.97
CA THR A 26 2.79 7.29 3.41
C THR A 26 2.89 8.76 2.98
N LEU A 27 1.79 9.51 2.95
CA LEU A 27 1.80 10.95 2.65
C LEU A 27 2.41 11.78 3.78
N GLU A 28 2.39 11.26 5.01
CA GLU A 28 2.99 11.89 6.19
C GLU A 28 4.49 11.58 6.33
N TRP A 29 5.05 10.74 5.45
CA TRP A 29 6.45 10.36 5.49
C TRP A 29 7.37 11.47 4.98
N ASN A 30 8.58 11.53 5.53
CA ASN A 30 9.61 12.41 5.03
C ASN A 30 10.18 11.92 3.67
N HIS A 31 10.93 12.80 3.00
CA HIS A 31 11.47 12.52 1.65
C HIS A 31 12.32 11.25 1.59
N ALA A 32 13.14 10.98 2.61
CA ALA A 32 14.01 9.81 2.65
C ALA A 32 13.21 8.50 2.74
N ALA A 33 12.17 8.47 3.57
CA ALA A 33 11.26 7.33 3.65
C ALA A 33 10.53 7.11 2.32
N TRP A 34 10.14 8.19 1.62
CA TRP A 34 9.51 8.08 0.31
C TRP A 34 10.46 7.47 -0.75
N LEU A 35 11.72 7.94 -0.82
CA LEU A 35 12.73 7.32 -1.71
C LEU A 35 12.97 5.84 -1.37
N SER A 36 13.00 5.50 -0.08
CA SER A 36 13.20 4.14 0.42
C SER A 36 12.08 3.17 0.00
N LEU A 37 10.84 3.67 -0.09
CA LEU A 37 9.70 2.91 -0.59
C LEU A 37 9.74 2.75 -2.11
N MET A 38 10.04 3.83 -2.87
CA MET A 38 10.21 3.71 -4.33
C MET A 38 11.29 2.71 -4.71
N ALA A 39 12.46 2.77 -4.06
CA ALA A 39 13.55 1.83 -4.30
C ALA A 39 13.16 0.37 -4.04
N ARG A 40 12.30 0.11 -3.03
CA ARG A 40 11.78 -1.23 -2.75
C ARG A 40 10.81 -1.71 -3.82
N LEU A 41 9.90 -0.84 -4.27
CA LEU A 41 8.95 -1.17 -5.32
C LEU A 41 9.67 -1.45 -6.65
N GLU A 42 10.67 -0.64 -6.99
CA GLU A 42 11.56 -0.87 -8.14
C GLU A 42 12.34 -2.18 -7.98
N GLY A 43 12.84 -2.47 -6.78
CA GLY A 43 13.55 -3.71 -6.45
C GLY A 43 12.73 -4.99 -6.60
N THR A 44 11.40 -4.89 -6.71
CA THR A 44 10.56 -6.05 -7.05
C THR A 44 10.77 -6.54 -8.48
N GLY A 45 11.34 -5.70 -9.36
CA GLY A 45 11.51 -5.99 -10.79
C GLY A 45 10.19 -6.03 -11.58
N LYS A 46 9.05 -5.73 -10.94
CA LYS A 46 7.74 -5.69 -11.58
C LYS A 46 7.53 -4.33 -12.25
N ALA A 47 6.90 -4.35 -13.42
CA ALA A 47 6.40 -3.10 -14.00
C ALA A 47 5.33 -2.49 -13.08
N THR A 48 5.21 -1.16 -13.05
CA THR A 48 4.31 -0.44 -12.15
C THR A 48 2.86 -0.94 -12.22
N HIS A 49 2.37 -1.24 -13.43
CA HIS A 49 1.00 -1.74 -13.65
C HIS A 49 0.79 -3.20 -13.22
N ALA A 50 1.88 -3.93 -12.93
CA ALA A 50 1.87 -5.31 -12.47
C ALA A 50 2.09 -5.44 -10.95
N LEU A 51 2.33 -4.33 -10.25
CA LEU A 51 2.41 -4.31 -8.79
C LEU A 51 1.03 -4.65 -8.20
N THR A 52 1.01 -5.62 -7.30
CA THR A 52 -0.21 -5.97 -6.56
C THR A 52 -0.32 -5.12 -5.29
N LEU A 53 -1.53 -5.02 -4.73
CA LEU A 53 -1.73 -4.36 -3.43
C LEU A 53 -0.91 -5.03 -2.31
N ALA A 54 -0.70 -6.34 -2.40
CA ALA A 54 0.13 -7.07 -1.45
C ALA A 54 1.61 -6.68 -1.55
N ASP A 55 2.14 -6.50 -2.76
CA ASP A 55 3.52 -6.02 -2.98
C ASP A 55 3.71 -4.63 -2.37
N VAL A 56 2.74 -3.73 -2.62
CA VAL A 56 2.77 -2.36 -2.09
C VAL A 56 2.71 -2.35 -0.57
N ALA A 57 1.80 -3.12 0.04
CA ALA A 57 1.68 -3.19 1.48
C ALA A 57 2.91 -3.78 2.16
N ALA A 58 3.53 -4.82 1.57
CA ALA A 58 4.77 -5.39 2.09
C ALA A 58 5.91 -4.35 2.07
N ALA A 59 6.04 -3.59 0.98
CA ALA A 59 7.05 -2.54 0.88
C ALA A 59 6.80 -1.41 1.91
N ILE A 60 5.54 -0.98 2.08
CA ILE A 60 5.15 0.01 3.09
C ILE A 60 5.53 -0.48 4.49
N ALA A 61 5.15 -1.70 4.88
CA ALA A 61 5.41 -2.24 6.22
C ALA A 61 6.91 -2.23 6.58
N VAL A 62 7.78 -2.56 5.63
CA VAL A 62 9.24 -2.54 5.86
C VAL A 62 9.76 -1.13 6.06
N VAL A 63 9.27 -0.16 5.27
CA VAL A 63 9.72 1.24 5.40
C VAL A 63 9.14 1.89 6.65
N ASP A 64 7.88 1.61 6.98
CA ASP A 64 7.20 2.13 8.17
C ASP A 64 7.95 1.72 9.46
N ALA A 65 8.37 0.46 9.54
CA ALA A 65 9.16 -0.03 10.67
C ALA A 65 10.50 0.72 10.80
N ALA A 66 11.19 0.96 9.68
CA ALA A 66 12.45 1.70 9.66
C ALA A 66 12.26 3.20 9.97
N TYR A 67 11.19 3.80 9.44
CA TYR A 67 10.83 5.19 9.68
C TYR A 67 10.49 5.43 11.14
N THR A 68 9.65 4.57 11.72
CA THR A 68 9.25 4.63 13.14
C THR A 68 10.47 4.48 14.06
N GLU A 69 11.38 3.56 13.75
CA GLU A 69 12.60 3.38 14.54
C GLU A 69 13.50 4.62 14.48
N ALA A 70 13.62 5.26 13.31
CA ALA A 70 14.41 6.48 13.15
C ALA A 70 13.82 7.71 13.86
N GLN A 71 12.56 7.65 14.30
CA GLN A 71 11.89 8.72 15.05
C GLN A 71 11.93 8.54 16.58
N ARG A 72 12.44 7.41 17.08
CA ARG A 72 12.62 7.15 18.52
C ARG A 72 13.90 7.77 19.04
#